data_AF-A0A6L2PSU6-F1
#
_entry.id   AF-A0A6L2PSU6-F1
#
_cell.length_a   1.000
_cell.length_b   1.000
_cell.length_c   1.000
_cell.angle_alpha   90.00
_cell.angle_beta   90.00
_cell.angle_gamma   90.00
#
_symmetry.space_group_name_H-M   'P 1'
#
loop_
_entity.id
_entity.type
_entity.pdbx_description
1 polymer ?
#
loop_
_entity_poly.entity_id
_entity_poly.type
_entity_poly.pdbx_seq_one_letter_code
_entity_poly.pdbx_strand_id
1 'polypeptide(L)'
;YCDLKDSLDNLCGQITGDAALYSMFRSDAEPTECPFTGGPPFTFTYNRGNGECSNPVSRVDPCTDESRLLLRYQACPDVHGTESTVEELVCLASWKDGSTRYLVGTVHHAMVHSNEDRYRCFVYERSQGQGQEKHVTYDVAQSGDATCNGLLSAKEGSRTMRLTK
;
A
#
# COMPACT_ATOMS: atom_id res chain seq x y z
N TYR A 1 4.04 -33.68 18.73
CA TYR A 1 2.96 -33.57 19.73
C TYR A 1 1.92 -32.67 19.10
N CYS A 2 0.76 -33.21 18.72
CA CYS A 2 -0.36 -32.44 18.19
C CYS A 2 -1.40 -32.41 19.31
N ASP A 3 -1.70 -31.25 19.86
CA ASP A 3 -2.77 -31.12 20.84
C ASP A 3 -4.12 -31.52 20.21
N LEU A 4 -4.94 -32.20 21.00
CA LEU A 4 -6.33 -32.50 20.66
C LEU A 4 -7.05 -31.16 20.44
N LYS A 5 -7.45 -30.89 19.20
CA LYS A 5 -8.27 -29.71 18.89
C LYS A 5 -9.54 -29.75 19.73
N ASP A 6 -9.75 -28.69 20.49
CA ASP A 6 -10.96 -28.45 21.28
C ASP A 6 -12.21 -28.45 20.38
N SER A 7 -13.40 -28.60 20.96
CA SER A 7 -14.65 -28.58 20.18
C SER A 7 -14.85 -27.21 19.51
N LEU A 8 -15.52 -27.20 18.35
CA LEU A 8 -15.77 -25.96 17.60
C LEU A 8 -16.52 -24.93 18.47
N ASP A 9 -17.47 -25.38 19.29
CA ASP A 9 -18.26 -24.52 20.17
C ASP A 9 -17.38 -23.85 21.26
N ASN A 10 -16.42 -24.57 21.82
CA ASN A 10 -15.48 -24.02 22.80
C ASN A 10 -14.52 -23.02 22.16
N LEU A 11 -14.00 -23.33 20.97
CA LEU A 11 -13.13 -22.42 20.20
C LEU A 11 -13.87 -21.12 19.84
N CYS A 12 -15.11 -21.22 19.36
CA CYS A 12 -15.94 -20.06 19.07
C CYS A 12 -16.28 -19.25 20.33
N GLY A 13 -16.51 -19.93 21.47
CA GLY A 13 -16.76 -19.28 22.76
C GLY A 13 -15.57 -18.51 23.33
N GLN A 14 -14.34 -18.80 22.88
CA GLN A 14 -13.13 -18.04 23.25
C GLN A 14 -12.94 -16.76 22.42
N ILE A 15 -13.67 -16.59 21.31
CA ILE A 15 -13.64 -15.38 20.50
C ILE A 15 -14.60 -14.38 21.13
N THR A 16 -14.07 -13.46 21.94
CA THR A 16 -14.86 -12.39 22.53
C THR A 16 -15.29 -11.39 21.45
N GLY A 17 -16.44 -10.74 21.62
CA GLY A 17 -16.96 -9.78 20.63
C GLY A 17 -16.09 -8.55 20.41
N ASP A 18 -15.14 -8.29 21.32
CA ASP A 18 -14.14 -7.23 21.28
C ASP A 18 -12.73 -7.75 20.86
N ALA A 19 -12.61 -9.01 20.46
CA ALA A 19 -11.35 -9.57 20.00
C ALA A 19 -10.81 -8.79 18.79
N ALA A 20 -9.48 -8.58 18.77
CA ALA A 20 -8.82 -7.93 17.64
C ALA A 20 -8.99 -8.77 16.37
N LEU A 21 -9.52 -8.15 15.31
CA LEU A 21 -9.66 -8.79 14.01
C LEU A 21 -8.37 -8.62 13.21
N TYR A 22 -7.86 -9.73 12.69
CA TYR A 22 -6.69 -9.75 11.82
C TYR A 22 -7.11 -10.00 10.38
N SER A 23 -6.63 -9.17 9.45
CA SER A 23 -6.78 -9.43 8.03
C SER A 23 -5.67 -10.37 7.57
N MET A 24 -6.03 -11.50 6.96
CA MET A 24 -5.07 -12.47 6.43
C MET A 24 -5.15 -12.52 4.91
N PHE A 25 -4.00 -12.67 4.27
CA PHE A 25 -3.87 -12.87 2.83
C PHE A 25 -2.97 -14.08 2.55
N ARG A 26 -3.09 -14.63 1.34
CA ARG A 26 -2.25 -15.74 0.91
C ARG A 26 -0.84 -15.23 0.60
N SER A 27 0.18 -15.88 1.13
CA SER A 27 1.58 -15.58 0.78
C SER A 27 1.88 -15.89 -0.68
N ASP A 28 1.22 -16.89 -1.26
CA ASP A 28 1.40 -17.33 -2.64
C ASP A 28 0.28 -16.85 -3.59
N ALA A 29 -0.32 -15.70 -3.30
CA ALA A 29 -1.38 -15.15 -4.13
C ALA A 29 -0.86 -14.87 -5.56
N GLU A 30 -1.67 -15.22 -6.56
CA GLU A 30 -1.40 -14.82 -7.94
C GLU A 30 -1.54 -13.29 -8.08
N PRO A 31 -0.63 -12.60 -8.78
CA PRO A 31 -0.74 -11.17 -9.02
C PRO A 31 -2.03 -10.79 -9.75
N THR A 32 -2.58 -9.63 -9.39
CA THR A 32 -3.80 -9.06 -9.98
C THR A 32 -3.56 -7.61 -10.42
N GLU A 33 -4.39 -7.11 -11.32
CA GLU A 33 -4.30 -5.74 -11.83
C GLU A 33 -4.30 -4.70 -10.69
N CYS A 34 -3.40 -3.72 -10.77
CA CYS A 34 -3.32 -2.67 -9.76
C CYS A 34 -4.52 -1.72 -9.85
N PRO A 35 -5.17 -1.36 -8.71
CA PRO A 35 -6.50 -0.75 -8.73
C PRO A 35 -6.49 0.80 -8.90
N PHE A 36 -5.53 1.34 -9.65
CA PHE A 36 -5.39 2.77 -9.93
C PHE A 36 -5.95 3.10 -11.32
N THR A 37 -7.20 3.56 -11.34
CA THR A 37 -7.94 3.85 -12.58
C THR A 37 -7.20 4.80 -13.50
N GLY A 38 -7.14 4.42 -14.79
CA GLY A 38 -6.42 5.16 -15.82
C GLY A 38 -4.99 4.66 -16.02
N GLY A 39 -4.43 3.90 -15.08
CA GLY A 39 -3.07 3.35 -15.18
C GLY A 39 -1.95 4.41 -15.17
N PRO A 40 -0.69 4.01 -14.95
CA PRO A 40 0.46 4.90 -15.11
C PRO A 40 0.57 5.47 -16.56
N PRO A 41 1.34 6.55 -16.78
CA PRO A 41 2.20 7.21 -15.82
C PRO A 41 1.43 8.08 -14.81
N PHE A 42 1.90 8.06 -13.57
CA PHE A 42 1.49 9.02 -12.53
C PHE A 42 2.71 9.82 -12.07
N THR A 43 2.50 11.05 -11.63
CA THR A 43 3.45 11.74 -10.75
C THR A 43 3.03 11.57 -9.31
N PHE A 44 3.97 11.53 -8.38
CA PHE A 44 3.61 11.48 -6.96
C PHE A 44 4.58 12.25 -6.07
N THR A 45 4.02 12.76 -4.98
CA THR A 45 4.76 13.27 -3.81
C THR A 45 4.62 12.27 -2.68
N TYR A 46 5.57 12.26 -1.74
CA TYR A 46 5.55 11.29 -0.65
C TYR A 46 6.14 11.82 0.65
N ASN A 47 5.75 11.22 1.77
CA ASN A 47 6.26 11.54 3.10
C ASN A 47 6.58 10.24 3.85
N ARG A 48 7.74 10.23 4.53
CA ARG A 48 8.23 9.11 5.37
C ARG A 48 8.29 9.46 6.87
N GLY A 49 7.52 10.46 7.30
CA GLY A 49 7.48 10.97 8.68
C GLY A 49 8.35 12.20 8.95
N ASN A 50 9.18 12.63 7.98
CA ASN A 50 10.13 13.74 8.13
C ASN A 50 9.81 14.96 7.25
N GLY A 51 8.63 14.98 6.63
CA GLY A 51 8.20 16.04 5.72
C GLY A 51 7.86 15.53 4.32
N GLU A 52 7.11 16.35 3.59
CA GLU A 52 6.65 16.02 2.23
C GLU A 52 7.76 16.26 1.20
N CYS A 53 8.15 15.20 0.50
CA CYS A 53 9.01 15.28 -0.67
C CYS A 53 8.18 15.58 -1.92
N SER A 54 8.22 16.84 -2.35
CA SER A 54 7.45 17.35 -3.49
C SER A 54 8.30 17.86 -4.65
N ASN A 55 9.60 18.13 -4.43
CA ASN A 55 10.49 18.63 -5.48
C ASN A 55 11.92 18.07 -5.33
N PRO A 56 12.45 17.33 -6.31
CA PRO A 56 11.81 16.98 -7.58
C PRO A 56 10.68 15.94 -7.39
N VAL A 57 9.67 15.99 -8.27
CA VAL A 57 8.51 15.10 -8.20
C VAL A 57 8.89 13.66 -8.58
N SER A 58 8.36 12.69 -7.84
CA SER A 58 8.56 11.26 -8.13
C SER A 58 7.57 10.76 -9.18
N ARG A 59 7.81 9.58 -9.76
CA ARG A 59 7.01 9.04 -10.88
C ARG A 59 6.68 7.56 -10.72
N VAL A 60 5.46 7.19 -11.10
CA VAL A 60 5.04 5.81 -11.28
C VAL A 60 5.02 5.50 -12.77
N ASP A 61 5.83 4.54 -13.20
CA ASP A 61 5.91 4.11 -14.60
C ASP A 61 5.15 2.80 -14.83
N PRO A 62 4.63 2.58 -16.06
CA PRO A 62 4.03 1.31 -16.45
C PRO A 62 5.07 0.19 -16.54
N CYS A 63 4.65 -1.02 -16.19
CA CYS A 63 5.31 -2.26 -16.56
C CYS A 63 4.55 -2.94 -17.73
N THR A 64 5.16 -3.93 -18.37
CA THR A 64 4.47 -4.76 -19.38
C THR A 64 3.30 -5.56 -18.79
N ASP A 65 3.39 -5.86 -17.49
CA ASP A 65 2.39 -6.56 -16.70
C ASP A 65 1.59 -5.54 -15.87
N GLU A 66 0.27 -5.52 -16.05
CA GLU A 66 -0.66 -4.56 -15.39
C GLU A 66 -0.81 -4.81 -13.88
N SER A 67 -0.34 -5.96 -13.38
CA SER A 67 -0.22 -6.24 -11.95
C SER A 67 0.99 -5.55 -11.30
N ARG A 68 1.85 -4.90 -12.10
CA ARG A 68 3.10 -4.31 -11.64
C ARG A 68 3.19 -2.82 -11.91
N LEU A 69 3.75 -2.10 -10.95
CA LEU A 69 4.04 -0.68 -11.05
C LEU A 69 5.47 -0.40 -10.63
N LEU A 70 6.14 0.50 -11.34
CA LEU A 70 7.50 0.91 -11.01
C LEU A 70 7.48 2.29 -10.35
N LEU A 71 7.77 2.35 -9.06
CA LEU A 71 7.81 3.59 -8.29
C LEU A 71 9.25 4.13 -8.29
N ARG A 72 9.46 5.23 -9.00
CA ARG A 72 10.74 5.95 -9.05
C ARG A 72 10.72 7.13 -8.09
N TYR A 73 11.28 6.91 -6.92
CA TYR A 73 11.45 7.92 -5.89
C TYR A 73 12.58 8.89 -6.25
N GLN A 74 12.39 10.15 -5.88
CA GLN A 74 13.41 11.18 -5.92
C GLN A 74 13.79 11.60 -4.50
N ALA A 75 15.08 11.87 -4.26
CA ALA A 75 15.50 12.57 -3.04
C ALA A 75 15.17 14.07 -3.16
N CYS A 76 14.49 14.62 -2.16
CA CYS A 76 14.20 16.05 -2.10
C CYS A 76 15.28 16.78 -1.29
N PRO A 77 15.76 17.95 -1.75
CA PRO A 77 16.62 18.81 -0.94
C PRO A 77 15.93 19.16 0.38
N ASP A 78 16.72 19.18 1.45
CA ASP A 78 16.30 19.61 2.80
C ASP A 78 15.17 18.78 3.45
N VAL A 79 14.81 17.62 2.88
CA VAL A 79 13.85 16.67 3.50
C VAL A 79 14.59 15.40 3.91
N HIS A 80 14.85 15.26 5.21
CA HIS A 80 15.59 14.12 5.76
C HIS A 80 14.89 12.77 5.49
N GLY A 81 15.68 11.75 5.17
CA GLY A 81 15.17 10.39 4.91
C GLY A 81 14.52 10.19 3.53
N THR A 82 14.55 11.22 2.67
CA THR A 82 14.23 11.07 1.24
C THR A 82 15.43 10.49 0.48
N GLU A 83 15.17 9.67 -0.52
CA GLU A 83 16.20 8.91 -1.23
C GLU A 83 15.76 8.67 -2.67
N SER A 84 16.70 8.74 -3.61
CA SER A 84 16.48 8.35 -4.99
C SER A 84 16.62 6.84 -5.14
N THR A 85 15.48 6.16 -5.24
CA THR A 85 15.43 4.69 -5.35
C THR A 85 14.30 4.27 -6.28
N VAL A 86 14.33 3.01 -6.71
CA VAL A 86 13.29 2.42 -7.53
C VAL A 86 12.75 1.20 -6.81
N GLU A 87 11.44 1.18 -6.61
CA GLU A 87 10.71 0.08 -5.99
C GLU A 87 9.71 -0.49 -7.00
N GLU A 88 9.66 -1.81 -7.16
CA GLU A 88 8.63 -2.49 -7.95
C GLU A 88 7.51 -2.96 -7.01
N LEU A 89 6.30 -2.47 -7.24
CA LEU A 89 5.09 -2.92 -6.54
C LEU A 89 4.39 -3.98 -7.41
N VAL A 90 4.15 -5.15 -6.84
CA VAL A 90 3.30 -6.19 -7.43
C VAL A 90 2.00 -6.25 -6.63
N CYS A 91 0.88 -5.99 -7.28
CA CYS A 91 -0.45 -6.00 -6.68
C CYS A 91 -0.96 -7.44 -6.55
N LEU A 92 -1.46 -7.82 -5.38
CA LEU A 92 -1.92 -9.20 -5.09
C LEU A 92 -3.43 -9.27 -4.84
N ALA A 93 -3.99 -8.30 -4.12
CA ALA A 93 -5.42 -8.24 -3.85
C ALA A 93 -5.84 -6.81 -3.57
N SER A 94 -7.05 -6.43 -4.00
CA SER A 94 -7.65 -5.16 -3.62
C SER A 94 -9.12 -5.35 -3.26
N TRP A 95 -9.59 -4.58 -2.29
CA TRP A 95 -10.99 -4.58 -1.87
C TRP A 95 -11.41 -3.17 -1.45
N LYS A 96 -12.72 -2.99 -1.27
CA LYS A 96 -13.32 -1.73 -0.86
C LYS A 96 -14.22 -1.98 0.34
N ASP A 97 -14.07 -1.14 1.35
CA ASP A 97 -14.97 -1.09 2.50
C ASP A 97 -15.40 0.37 2.74
N GLY A 98 -16.69 0.65 2.63
CA GLY A 98 -17.22 2.03 2.68
C GLY A 98 -16.65 2.93 1.58
N SER A 99 -16.02 4.04 1.96
CA SER A 99 -15.28 4.96 1.05
C SER A 99 -13.82 4.57 0.86
N THR A 100 -13.30 3.73 1.76
CA THR A 100 -11.90 3.35 1.85
C THR A 100 -11.61 2.17 0.93
N ARG A 101 -10.46 2.19 0.28
CA ARG A 101 -10.01 1.08 -0.55
C ARG A 101 -8.69 0.56 -0.02
N TYR A 102 -8.51 -0.74 -0.15
CA TYR A 102 -7.37 -1.47 0.38
C TYR A 102 -6.70 -2.22 -0.74
N LEU A 103 -5.39 -2.32 -0.66
CA LEU A 103 -4.55 -3.08 -1.57
C LEU A 103 -3.48 -3.79 -0.74
N VAL A 104 -3.21 -5.04 -1.05
CA VAL A 104 -2.04 -5.76 -0.55
C VAL A 104 -1.17 -6.08 -1.76
N GLY A 105 0.14 -5.87 -1.59
CA GLY A 105 1.12 -6.14 -2.63
C GLY A 105 2.49 -6.42 -2.05
N THR A 106 3.41 -6.89 -2.90
CA THR A 106 4.82 -7.00 -2.56
C THR A 106 5.58 -5.82 -3.13
N VAL A 107 6.50 -5.28 -2.34
CA VAL A 107 7.44 -4.24 -2.76
C VAL A 107 8.82 -4.87 -2.88
N HIS A 108 9.42 -4.76 -4.05
CA HIS A 108 10.77 -5.22 -4.33
C HIS A 108 11.70 -4.02 -4.49
N HIS A 109 12.77 -3.98 -3.70
CA HIS A 109 13.94 -3.11 -3.96
C HIS A 109 15.22 -3.87 -3.62
N ALA A 110 16.37 -3.31 -4.00
CA ALA A 110 17.67 -3.99 -3.94
C ALA A 110 18.10 -4.50 -2.55
N MET A 111 17.47 -4.02 -1.47
CA MET A 111 17.81 -4.38 -0.08
C MET A 111 16.72 -5.23 0.62
N VAL A 112 15.64 -5.63 -0.09
CA VAL A 112 14.55 -6.44 0.49
C VAL A 112 14.86 -7.93 0.30
N HIS A 113 15.06 -8.64 1.41
CA HIS A 113 15.44 -10.06 1.38
C HIS A 113 14.45 -11.01 2.09
N SER A 114 13.61 -10.52 3.00
CA SER A 114 12.63 -11.34 3.74
C SER A 114 11.19 -11.14 3.25
N ASN A 115 10.23 -11.95 3.73
CA ASN A 115 8.82 -11.77 3.37
C ASN A 115 8.19 -10.62 4.17
N GLU A 116 8.55 -10.50 5.45
CA GLU A 116 8.17 -9.40 6.35
C GLU A 116 8.55 -8.04 5.77
N ASP A 117 9.65 -7.99 5.02
CA ASP A 117 10.09 -6.77 4.33
C ASP A 117 9.41 -6.57 2.97
N ARG A 118 8.92 -7.64 2.32
CA ARG A 118 8.29 -7.57 0.99
C ARG A 118 6.82 -7.17 1.04
N TYR A 119 6.02 -7.81 1.90
CA TYR A 119 4.58 -7.54 1.90
C TYR A 119 4.28 -6.19 2.51
N ARG A 120 3.43 -5.43 1.83
CA ARG A 120 2.97 -4.12 2.25
C ARG A 120 1.48 -4.01 2.00
N CYS A 121 0.81 -3.36 2.93
CA CYS A 121 -0.61 -3.09 2.88
C CYS A 121 -0.77 -1.61 2.57
N PHE A 122 -1.78 -1.30 1.77
CA PHE A 122 -2.04 0.03 1.26
C PHE A 122 -3.49 0.39 1.50
N VAL A 123 -3.73 1.61 1.94
CA VAL A 123 -5.06 2.22 2.01
C VAL A 123 -5.05 3.40 1.06
N TYR A 124 -6.06 3.50 0.20
CA TYR A 124 -6.13 4.57 -0.77
C TYR A 124 -7.53 5.13 -0.95
N GLU A 125 -7.57 6.43 -1.22
CA GLU A 125 -8.78 7.19 -1.51
C GLU A 125 -8.63 7.82 -2.88
N ARG A 126 -9.68 7.72 -3.70
CA ARG A 126 -9.73 8.36 -5.01
C ARG A 126 -10.51 9.65 -4.90
N SER A 127 -9.90 10.74 -5.30
CA SER A 127 -10.55 12.03 -5.48
C SER A 127 -10.53 12.44 -6.96
N GLN A 128 -11.58 13.13 -7.39
CA GLN A 128 -11.64 13.78 -8.69
C GLN A 128 -11.68 15.29 -8.45
N GLY A 129 -10.78 16.03 -9.08
CA GLY A 129 -10.79 17.49 -9.02
C GLY A 129 -12.14 18.05 -9.47
N GLN A 130 -12.68 19.01 -8.73
CA GLN A 130 -13.85 19.78 -9.14
C GLN A 130 -13.38 20.99 -9.96
N GLY A 131 -13.61 20.98 -11.28
CA GLY A 131 -13.20 22.05 -12.18
C GLY A 131 -13.20 21.66 -13.66
N GLN A 132 -12.76 22.56 -14.54
CA GLN A 132 -12.63 22.30 -15.99
C GLN A 132 -11.53 21.29 -16.33
N GLU A 133 -10.57 21.06 -15.44
CA GLU A 133 -9.53 20.03 -15.58
C GLU A 133 -9.79 18.87 -14.62
N LYS A 134 -10.32 17.76 -15.17
CA LYS A 134 -10.61 16.53 -14.41
C LYS A 134 -9.33 15.74 -14.10
N HIS A 135 -8.46 16.29 -13.26
CA HIS A 135 -7.32 15.54 -12.74
C HIS A 135 -7.82 14.49 -11.73
N VAL A 136 -7.27 13.28 -11.83
CA VAL A 136 -7.56 12.19 -10.89
C VAL A 136 -6.42 12.13 -9.89
N THR A 137 -6.77 12.18 -8.61
CA THR A 137 -5.81 12.12 -7.51
C THR A 137 -6.09 10.91 -6.64
N TYR A 138 -5.02 10.26 -6.19
CA TYR A 138 -5.07 9.17 -5.23
C TYR A 138 -4.22 9.54 -4.02
N ASP A 139 -4.85 9.66 -2.86
CA ASP A 139 -4.14 9.64 -1.59
C ASP A 139 -3.90 8.18 -1.22
N VAL A 140 -2.68 7.82 -0.86
CA VAL A 140 -2.26 6.44 -0.59
C VAL A 140 -1.40 6.41 0.67
N ALA A 141 -1.76 5.59 1.63
CA ALA A 141 -0.92 5.24 2.77
C ALA A 141 -0.40 3.81 2.61
N GLN A 142 0.83 3.57 3.07
CA GLN A 142 1.52 2.29 3.05
C GLN A 142 1.94 1.89 4.48
N SER A 143 1.79 0.60 4.82
CA SER A 143 2.22 0.04 6.10
C SER A 143 3.75 -0.02 6.22
N GLY A 144 4.26 -0.06 7.45
CA GLY A 144 5.70 -0.21 7.70
C GLY A 144 6.22 -1.62 7.47
N ASP A 145 5.35 -2.61 7.64
CA ASP A 145 5.66 -4.04 7.57
C ASP A 145 4.47 -4.84 6.99
N ALA A 146 4.60 -6.17 6.98
CA ALA A 146 3.58 -7.12 6.52
C ALA A 146 2.36 -7.25 7.46
N THR A 147 2.37 -6.64 8.65
CA THR A 147 1.28 -6.77 9.65
C THR A 147 0.07 -5.88 9.33
N CYS A 148 0.21 -4.95 8.39
CA CYS A 148 -0.78 -3.91 8.08
C CYS A 148 -1.14 -2.98 9.25
N ASN A 149 -0.43 -3.03 10.38
CA ASN A 149 -0.74 -2.20 11.54
C ASN A 149 -0.44 -0.72 11.27
N GLY A 150 -1.21 0.17 11.93
CA GLY A 150 -1.03 1.63 11.82
C GLY A 150 -1.53 2.24 10.51
N LEU A 151 -2.38 1.52 9.77
CA LEU A 151 -2.92 1.94 8.47
C LEU A 151 -4.42 2.28 8.58
N LEU A 152 -4.74 3.35 9.29
CA LEU A 152 -6.14 3.72 9.61
C LEU A 152 -6.85 4.46 8.47
N SER A 153 -6.11 5.19 7.64
CA SER A 153 -6.65 5.98 6.53
C SER A 153 -5.62 6.15 5.42
N ALA A 154 -6.03 6.69 4.27
CA ALA A 154 -5.11 7.02 3.18
C ALA A 154 -4.11 8.14 3.52
N LYS A 155 -4.25 8.78 4.69
CA LYS A 155 -3.39 9.88 5.16
C LYS A 155 -2.50 9.50 6.34
N GLU A 156 -2.60 8.26 6.82
CA GLU A 156 -1.87 7.78 7.99
C GLU A 156 -1.27 6.40 7.73
N GLY A 157 0.06 6.33 7.81
CA GLY A 157 0.83 5.12 7.58
C GLY A 157 2.33 5.39 7.73
N SER A 158 3.16 4.36 7.53
CA SER A 158 4.62 4.52 7.56
C SER A 158 5.12 5.39 6.41
N ARG A 159 4.45 5.32 5.26
CA ARG A 159 4.68 6.19 4.12
C ARG A 159 3.34 6.63 3.56
N THR A 160 3.18 7.92 3.30
CA THR A 160 2.03 8.45 2.59
C THR A 160 2.47 9.00 1.25
N MET A 161 1.60 8.92 0.27
CA MET A 161 1.85 9.30 -1.11
C MET A 161 0.60 9.95 -1.68
N ARG A 162 0.80 10.91 -2.59
CA ARG A 162 -0.28 11.51 -3.36
C ARG A 162 0.05 11.41 -4.84
N LEU A 163 -0.68 10.53 -5.52
CA LEU A 163 -0.52 10.28 -6.95
C LEU A 163 -1.47 11.20 -7.71
N THR A 164 -0.95 11.82 -8.77
CA THR A 164 -1.69 12.68 -9.68
C THR A 164 -1.52 12.18 -11.09
N LYS A 165 -2.64 12.11 -11.81
CA LYS A 165 -2.71 11.88 -13.25
C LYS A 165 -3.14 13.13 -13.99
#